data_AF-A0A7W0STE6-F1
#
_entry.id   AF-A0A7W0STE6-F1
#
_cell.length_a   1.000
_cell.length_b   1.000
_cell.length_c   1.000
_cell.angle_alpha   90.00
_cell.angle_beta   90.00
_cell.angle_gamma   90.00
#
_symmetry.space_group_name_H-M   'P 1'
#
loop_
_entity.id
_entity.type
_entity.pdbx_description
1 polymer ?
#
loop_
_entity_poly.entity_id
_entity_poly.type
_entity_poly.pdbx_seq_one_letter_code
_entity_poly.pdbx_strand_id
1 'polypeptide(L)'
;MAAPTTVDEYMAALPPERRAAVEHLRQTVRAAAPEATETISYLMPAFRTHGQFLVSFAAFKNHYSLFPASEAVIEALGEALTPYLAGKGTIRFPADTPIPTAIVTKIVKVRLAENEARAASEEVGERPRIPARTHPSEV
;
A
#
# COMPACT_ATOMS: atom_id res chain seq x y z
N MET A 1 -20.37 -0.12 13.77
CA MET A 1 -19.25 0.85 13.77
C MET A 1 -19.17 1.45 12.38
N ALA A 2 -19.10 2.78 12.28
CA ALA A 2 -19.04 3.46 10.99
C ALA A 2 -17.75 3.08 10.24
N ALA A 3 -17.84 3.00 8.91
CA ALA A 3 -16.69 2.89 8.05
C ALA A 3 -15.80 4.13 8.22
N PRO A 4 -14.49 3.99 8.45
CA PRO A 4 -13.61 5.15 8.53
C PRO A 4 -13.61 5.87 7.18
N THR A 5 -13.84 7.18 7.20
CA THR A 5 -13.84 7.99 5.97
C THR A 5 -12.46 8.58 5.67
N THR A 6 -11.59 8.63 6.68
CA THR A 6 -10.21 9.12 6.57
C THR A 6 -9.19 8.15 7.20
N VAL A 7 -7.92 8.29 6.78
CA VAL A 7 -6.80 7.53 7.36
C VAL A 7 -6.63 7.84 8.85
N ASP A 8 -6.90 9.09 9.25
CA ASP A 8 -6.82 9.50 10.65
C ASP A 8 -7.88 8.81 11.51
N GLU A 9 -9.12 8.71 11.03
CA GLU A 9 -10.18 7.94 11.71
C GLU A 9 -9.83 6.46 11.81
N TYR A 10 -9.26 5.87 10.76
CA TYR A 10 -8.78 4.49 10.82
C TYR A 10 -7.70 4.33 11.90
N MET A 11 -6.75 5.26 11.98
CA MET A 11 -5.71 5.26 13.01
C MET A 11 -6.25 5.47 14.42
N ALA A 12 -7.26 6.32 14.58
CA ALA A 12 -7.93 6.56 15.85
C ALA A 12 -8.72 5.33 16.34
N ALA A 13 -9.19 4.50 15.41
CA ALA A 13 -9.85 3.23 15.73
C ALA A 13 -8.87 2.10 16.12
N LEU A 14 -7.57 2.25 15.85
CA LEU A 14 -6.55 1.28 16.24
C LEU A 14 -6.10 1.48 17.70
N PRO A 15 -5.78 0.41 18.43
CA PRO A 15 -5.15 0.56 19.74
C PRO A 15 -3.75 1.16 19.62
N PRO A 16 -3.25 1.80 20.69
CA PRO A 16 -2.03 2.61 20.66
C PRO A 16 -0.80 1.88 20.14
N GLU A 17 -0.60 0.61 20.52
CA GLU A 17 0.54 -0.20 20.06
C GLU A 17 0.56 -0.37 18.53
N ARG A 18 -0.62 -0.58 17.94
CA ARG A 18 -0.77 -0.75 16.49
C ARG A 18 -0.73 0.59 15.77
N ARG A 19 -1.29 1.63 16.38
CA ARG A 19 -1.25 2.99 15.84
C ARG A 19 0.20 3.44 15.61
N ALA A 20 1.10 3.23 16.56
CA ALA A 20 2.51 3.60 16.42
C ALA A 20 3.19 2.91 15.23
N ALA A 21 2.99 1.61 15.05
CA ALA A 21 3.58 0.86 13.94
C ALA A 21 3.02 1.31 12.57
N VAL A 22 1.70 1.53 12.49
CA VAL A 22 1.03 1.98 11.26
C VAL A 22 1.39 3.43 10.94
N GLU A 23 1.56 4.27 11.94
CA GLU A 23 2.04 5.64 11.78
C GLU A 23 3.48 5.66 11.24
N HIS A 24 4.35 4.80 11.76
CA HIS A 24 5.70 4.64 11.23
C HIS A 24 5.71 4.15 9.77
N LEU A 25 4.82 3.22 9.42
CA LEU A 25 4.63 2.77 8.04
C LEU A 25 4.14 3.92 7.14
N ARG A 26 3.12 4.67 7.59
CA ARG A 26 2.57 5.85 6.90
C ARG A 26 3.66 6.89 6.63
N GLN A 27 4.46 7.22 7.65
CA GLN A 27 5.57 8.16 7.52
C GLN A 27 6.62 7.68 6.52
N THR A 28 6.97 6.39 6.55
CA THR A 28 7.92 5.79 5.61
C THR A 28 7.43 5.90 4.17
N VAL A 29 6.16 5.55 3.92
CA VAL A 29 5.57 5.64 2.58
C VAL A 29 5.52 7.09 2.12
N ARG A 30 5.08 8.02 2.97
CA ARG A 30 5.01 9.45 2.65
C ARG A 30 6.38 10.07 2.40
N ALA A 31 7.42 9.63 3.12
CA ALA A 31 8.79 10.08 2.89
C ALA A 31 9.35 9.55 1.55
N ALA A 32 8.99 8.32 1.18
CA ALA A 32 9.37 7.74 -0.10
C ALA A 32 8.57 8.32 -1.28
N ALA A 33 7.32 8.73 -1.04
CA ALA A 33 6.38 9.25 -2.02
C ALA A 33 5.69 10.53 -1.50
N PRO A 34 6.39 11.68 -1.47
CA PRO A 34 5.81 12.92 -0.96
C PRO A 34 4.64 13.43 -1.82
N GLU A 35 4.60 13.04 -3.09
CA GLU A 35 3.54 13.38 -4.05
C GLU A 35 2.33 12.43 -3.96
N ALA A 36 2.41 11.38 -3.15
CA ALA A 36 1.30 10.47 -2.96
C ALA A 36 0.19 11.10 -2.12
N THR A 37 -1.05 10.97 -2.59
CA THR A 37 -2.26 11.36 -1.89
C THR A 37 -2.80 10.20 -1.07
N GLU A 38 -3.11 10.47 0.19
CA GLU A 38 -3.71 9.53 1.12
C GLU A 38 -5.22 9.41 0.87
N THR A 39 -5.73 8.19 0.82
CA THR A 39 -7.14 7.90 0.60
C THR A 39 -7.56 6.68 1.41
N ILE A 40 -8.86 6.49 1.59
CA ILE A 40 -9.42 5.24 2.11
C ILE A 40 -9.97 4.44 0.93
N SER A 41 -9.54 3.19 0.82
CA SER A 41 -10.06 2.25 -0.17
C SER A 41 -10.34 0.92 0.53
N TYR A 42 -11.51 0.34 0.29
CA TYR A 42 -11.94 -0.89 0.97
C TYR A 42 -11.82 -0.83 2.50
N LEU A 43 -12.19 0.31 3.11
CA LEU A 43 -12.09 0.56 4.56
C LEU A 43 -10.66 0.55 5.13
N MET A 44 -9.65 0.63 4.26
CA MET A 44 -8.23 0.59 4.63
C MET A 44 -7.50 1.82 4.07
N PRO A 45 -6.48 2.33 4.77
CA PRO A 45 -5.58 3.34 4.24
C PRO A 45 -4.87 2.91 2.95
N ALA A 46 -4.94 3.76 1.94
CA ALA A 46 -4.28 3.59 0.67
C ALA A 46 -3.62 4.89 0.22
N PHE A 47 -2.59 4.75 -0.59
CA PHE A 47 -1.88 5.85 -1.25
C PHE A 47 -2.14 5.79 -2.75
N ARG A 48 -2.28 6.98 -3.35
CA ARG A 48 -2.42 7.17 -4.79
C ARG A 48 -1.42 8.20 -5.30
N THR A 49 -0.85 7.97 -6.47
CA THR A 49 0.10 8.90 -7.11
C THR A 49 -0.31 9.08 -8.56
N HIS A 50 -0.32 10.32 -9.07
CA HIS A 50 -0.83 10.68 -10.41
C HIS A 50 -2.23 10.09 -10.70
N GLY A 51 -3.10 10.01 -9.69
CA GLY A 51 -4.44 9.41 -9.82
C GLY A 51 -4.46 7.87 -9.94
N GLN A 52 -3.31 7.22 -9.90
CA GLN A 52 -3.15 5.76 -9.93
C GLN A 52 -2.98 5.20 -8.52
N PHE A 53 -3.35 3.93 -8.32
CA PHE A 53 -3.13 3.23 -7.05
C PHE A 53 -1.64 2.99 -6.83
N LEU A 54 -1.10 3.40 -5.68
CA LEU A 54 0.30 3.18 -5.33
C LEU A 54 0.44 1.94 -4.45
N VAL A 55 -0.12 2.00 -3.25
CA VAL A 55 -0.03 0.95 -2.24
C VAL A 55 -1.17 1.09 -1.23
N SER A 56 -1.68 -0.03 -0.71
CA SER A 56 -2.62 -0.05 0.41
C SER A 56 -2.00 -0.80 1.59
N PHE A 57 -2.39 -0.44 2.81
CA PHE A 57 -1.92 -1.10 4.01
C PHE A 57 -3.03 -1.25 5.04
N ALA A 58 -2.91 -2.33 5.82
CA ALA A 58 -3.90 -2.70 6.82
C ALA A 58 -3.22 -3.26 8.06
N ALA A 59 -3.77 -2.90 9.23
CA ALA A 59 -3.30 -3.38 10.52
C ALA A 59 -4.22 -4.47 11.05
N PHE A 60 -3.70 -5.68 11.16
CA PHE A 60 -4.38 -6.80 11.81
C PHE A 60 -3.92 -6.94 13.26
N LYS A 61 -4.53 -7.87 14.00
CA LYS A 61 -4.20 -8.11 15.42
C LYS A 61 -2.74 -8.56 15.61
N ASN A 62 -2.24 -9.41 14.72
CA ASN A 62 -0.92 -10.06 14.88
C ASN A 62 0.05 -9.75 13.72
N HIS A 63 -0.35 -8.93 12.76
CA HIS A 63 0.45 -8.63 11.58
C HIS A 63 -0.01 -7.34 10.89
N TYR A 64 0.86 -6.79 10.04
CA TYR A 64 0.57 -5.68 9.15
C TYR A 64 0.64 -6.16 7.72
N SER A 65 -0.40 -5.93 6.93
CA SER A 65 -0.44 -6.32 5.52
C SER A 65 -0.26 -5.10 4.64
N LEU A 66 0.56 -5.25 3.61
CA LEU A 66 0.87 -4.25 2.61
C LEU A 66 0.55 -4.84 1.24
N PHE A 67 -0.16 -4.05 0.43
CA PHE A 67 -0.68 -4.45 -0.86
C PHE A 67 -0.14 -3.48 -1.92
N PRO A 68 1.00 -3.80 -2.55
CA PRO A 68 1.54 -3.01 -3.65
C PRO A 68 0.71 -3.15 -4.94
N ALA A 69 -0.10 -4.20 -5.07
CA ALA A 69 -0.89 -4.52 -6.27
C ALA A 69 -0.05 -4.47 -7.58
N SER A 70 1.20 -4.90 -7.49
CA SER A 70 2.11 -5.01 -8.63
C SER A 70 3.01 -6.23 -8.48
N GLU A 71 3.11 -7.01 -9.56
CA GLU A 71 4.00 -8.15 -9.68
C GLU A 71 5.46 -7.70 -9.82
N ALA A 72 5.71 -6.53 -10.42
CA ALA A 72 7.06 -5.97 -10.59
C ALA A 72 7.77 -5.74 -9.24
N VAL A 73 7.01 -5.42 -8.18
CA VAL A 73 7.55 -5.33 -6.82
C VAL A 73 8.07 -6.68 -6.33
N ILE A 74 7.34 -7.75 -6.62
CA ILE A 74 7.72 -9.11 -6.21
C ILE A 74 8.93 -9.57 -7.00
N GLU A 75 8.99 -9.27 -8.30
CA GLU A 75 10.16 -9.59 -9.14
C GLU A 75 11.40 -8.78 -8.72
N ALA A 76 11.24 -7.49 -8.45
CA ALA A 76 12.36 -6.62 -8.08
C ALA A 76 12.93 -6.90 -6.68
N LEU A 77 12.09 -7.31 -5.72
CA LEU A 77 12.52 -7.58 -4.34
C LEU A 77 12.57 -9.08 -3.99
N GLY A 78 12.14 -9.98 -4.87
CA GLY A 78 12.05 -11.45 -4.74
C GLY A 78 12.54 -12.06 -3.43
N GLU A 79 13.85 -12.25 -3.30
CA GLU A 79 14.48 -12.88 -2.13
C GLU A 79 14.25 -12.10 -0.83
N ALA A 80 14.30 -10.77 -0.88
CA ALA A 80 14.08 -9.90 0.29
C ALA A 80 12.62 -9.89 0.74
N LEU A 81 11.67 -10.18 -0.15
CA LEU A 81 10.24 -10.32 0.18
C LEU A 81 9.83 -11.74 0.52
N THR A 82 10.61 -12.76 0.16
CA THR A 82 10.29 -14.18 0.40
C THR A 82 9.80 -14.46 1.83
N PRO A 83 10.44 -13.98 2.92
CA PRO A 83 9.96 -14.23 4.29
C PRO A 83 8.67 -13.47 4.66
N TYR A 84 8.31 -12.43 3.91
CA TYR A 84 7.14 -11.58 4.14
C TYR A 84 6.03 -11.81 3.11
N LEU A 85 6.29 -12.54 2.04
CA LEU A 85 5.36 -12.71 0.93
C LEU A 85 4.24 -13.66 1.34
N ALA A 86 3.02 -13.12 1.39
CA ALA A 86 1.79 -13.84 1.59
C ALA A 86 1.09 -14.02 0.23
N GLY A 87 1.23 -15.21 -0.35
CA GLY A 87 0.57 -15.56 -1.62
C GLY A 87 1.12 -14.79 -2.83
N LYS A 88 0.25 -14.43 -3.77
CA LYS A 88 0.63 -13.91 -5.11
C LYS A 88 0.99 -12.42 -5.17
N GLY A 89 1.09 -11.72 -4.04
CA GLY A 89 1.36 -10.27 -4.05
C GLY A 89 0.94 -9.50 -2.81
N THR A 90 0.56 -10.18 -1.72
CA THR A 90 0.36 -9.53 -0.42
C THR A 90 1.66 -9.64 0.36
N ILE A 91 2.08 -8.56 1.01
CA ILE A 91 3.27 -8.56 1.85
C ILE A 91 2.80 -8.45 3.29
N ARG A 92 3.08 -9.46 4.10
CA ARG A 92 2.66 -9.56 5.50
C ARG A 92 3.87 -9.43 6.40
N PHE A 93 3.88 -8.36 7.18
CA PHE A 93 4.86 -8.13 8.23
C PHE A 93 4.31 -8.66 9.57
N PRO A 94 5.04 -9.52 10.29
CA PRO A 94 4.64 -9.94 11.62
C PRO A 94 4.64 -8.73 12.58
N ALA A 95 3.65 -8.64 13.48
CA ALA A 95 3.58 -7.53 14.43
C ALA A 95 4.67 -7.58 15.51
N ASP A 96 5.30 -8.75 15.68
CA ASP A 96 6.38 -8.98 16.64
C ASP A 96 7.72 -8.39 16.16
N THR A 97 7.87 -8.17 14.85
CA THR A 97 9.10 -7.65 14.25
C THR A 97 8.89 -6.21 13.78
N PRO A 98 9.86 -5.30 14.00
CA PRO A 98 9.79 -3.96 13.45
C PRO A 98 9.67 -4.01 11.93
N ILE A 99 8.77 -3.19 11.39
CA ILE A 99 8.54 -3.13 9.95
C ILE A 99 9.83 -2.64 9.26
N PRO A 100 10.42 -3.42 8.34
CA PRO A 100 11.65 -3.02 7.67
C PRO A 100 11.36 -1.88 6.68
N THR A 101 11.61 -0.64 7.12
CA THR A 101 11.38 0.57 6.34
C THR A 101 12.14 0.58 5.02
N ALA A 102 13.30 -0.07 4.95
CA ALA A 102 14.06 -0.25 3.72
C ALA A 102 13.28 -1.04 2.66
N ILE A 103 12.56 -2.10 3.07
CA ILE A 103 11.72 -2.90 2.17
C ILE A 103 10.52 -2.08 1.72
N VAL A 104 9.83 -1.43 2.65
CA VAL A 104 8.69 -0.54 2.34
C VAL A 104 9.10 0.55 1.34
N THR A 105 10.23 1.20 1.57
CA THR A 105 10.75 2.25 0.68
C THR A 105 11.03 1.71 -0.73
N LYS A 106 11.67 0.54 -0.84
CA LYS A 106 11.93 -0.10 -2.13
C LYS A 106 10.65 -0.43 -2.87
N ILE A 107 9.65 -0.98 -2.18
CA ILE A 107 8.33 -1.28 -2.76
C ILE A 107 7.69 0.00 -3.32
N VAL A 108 7.66 1.05 -2.51
CA VAL A 108 7.06 2.34 -2.91
C VAL A 108 7.79 2.93 -4.11
N LYS A 109 9.13 2.90 -4.14
CA LYS A 109 9.91 3.40 -5.27
C LYS A 109 9.65 2.64 -6.57
N VAL A 110 9.55 1.32 -6.52
CA VAL A 110 9.20 0.51 -7.70
C VAL A 110 7.81 0.89 -8.22
N ARG A 111 6.82 1.01 -7.31
CA ARG A 111 5.46 1.43 -7.66
C ARG A 111 5.37 2.86 -8.17
N LEU A 112 6.19 3.77 -7.64
CA LEU A 112 6.28 5.14 -8.14
C LEU A 112 6.78 5.16 -9.57
N ALA A 113 7.90 4.48 -9.85
CA ALA A 113 8.45 4.41 -11.20
C ALA A 113 7.44 3.82 -12.21
N GLU A 114 6.67 2.80 -11.82
CA GLU A 114 5.58 2.27 -12.65
C GLU A 114 4.46 3.29 -12.88
N ASN A 115 4.02 3.99 -11.83
CA ASN A 115 2.97 5.00 -11.93
C ASN A 115 3.42 6.22 -12.74
N GLU A 116 4.68 6.64 -12.62
CA GLU A 116 5.30 7.71 -13.41
C GLU A 116 5.39 7.31 -14.89
N ALA A 117 5.88 6.11 -15.19
CA ALA A 117 5.93 5.60 -16.56
C ALA A 117 4.54 5.47 -17.19
N ARG A 118 3.54 5.08 -16.39
CA ARG A 118 2.15 5.01 -16.82
C ARG A 118 1.52 6.40 -17.00
N ALA A 119 1.81 7.35 -16.13
CA ALA A 119 1.35 8.72 -16.26
C ALA A 119 1.92 9.37 -17.54
N ALA A 120 3.23 9.20 -17.78
CA ALA A 120 3.89 9.70 -18.98
C ALA A 120 3.34 9.08 -20.28
N SER A 121 2.88 7.83 -20.25
CA SER A 121 2.25 7.18 -21.41
C SER A 121 0.76 7.49 -21.56
N GLU A 122 0.01 7.73 -20.46
CA GLU A 122 -1.39 8.18 -20.51
C GLU A 122 -1.54 9.63 -20.99
N GLU A 123 -0.55 10.51 -20.78
CA GLU A 123 -0.59 11.88 -21.35
C GLU A 123 -0.43 11.92 -22.88
N VAL A 124 0.09 10.85 -23.48
CA VAL A 124 0.30 10.75 -24.95
C VAL A 124 -0.83 9.96 -25.64
N GLY A 125 -1.70 9.27 -24.88
CA GLY A 125 -2.76 8.43 -25.44
C GLY A 125 -4.07 8.52 -24.66
N GLU A 126 -5.07 9.16 -25.26
CA GLU A 126 -6.45 9.22 -24.77
C GLU A 126 -6.98 7.82 -24.38
N ARG A 127 -7.52 7.73 -23.16
CA ARG A 127 -7.86 6.51 -22.39
C ARG A 127 -8.84 5.54 -23.05
N PRO A 128 -8.87 4.28 -22.57
CA PRO A 128 -10.02 3.88 -21.77
C PRO A 128 -9.63 3.49 -20.35
N ARG A 129 -10.37 4.07 -19.39
CA ARG A 129 -10.26 3.76 -17.96
C ARG A 129 -10.66 2.30 -17.77
N ILE A 130 -9.69 1.45 -17.44
CA ILE A 130 -9.99 0.11 -16.91
C ILE A 130 -10.70 0.33 -15.56
N PRO A 131 -11.97 -0.10 -15.40
CA PRO A 131 -12.64 -0.01 -14.12
C PRO A 131 -11.84 -0.85 -13.11
N ALA A 132 -11.70 -0.32 -11.89
CA ALA A 132 -11.10 -1.05 -10.79
C ALA A 132 -11.70 -2.45 -10.76
N ARG A 133 -10.86 -3.46 -11.00
CA ARG A 133 -11.23 -4.87 -10.93
C ARG A 133 -11.72 -5.11 -9.50
N THR A 134 -13.03 -5.08 -9.32
CA THR A 134 -13.72 -5.43 -8.08
C THR A 134 -13.17 -6.78 -7.64
N HIS A 135 -12.43 -6.81 -6.55
CA HIS A 135 -12.12 -8.05 -5.86
C HIS A 135 -13.46 -8.55 -5.31
N PRO A 136 -14.04 -9.67 -5.79
CA PRO A 136 -15.17 -10.27 -5.10
C PRO A 136 -14.59 -10.83 -3.79
N SER A 137 -14.79 -10.10 -2.69
CA SER A 137 -14.76 -10.75 -1.38
C SER A 137 -16.02 -11.61 -1.32
N GLU A 138 -15.86 -12.88 -1.67
CA GLU A 138 -16.89 -13.91 -1.61
C GLU A 138 -17.44 -14.05 -0.18
N VAL A 139 -18.74 -14.38 -0.15
CA VAL A 139 -19.63 -14.59 0.99
C VAL A 139 -19.55 -16.04 1.43
#